data_AF-A0ABC8UX32-F1
#
_entry.id   AF-A0ABC8UX32-F1
#
_cell.length_a   1.000
_cell.length_b   1.000
_cell.length_c   1.000
_cell.angle_alpha   90.00
_cell.angle_beta   90.00
_cell.angle_gamma   90.00
#
_symmetry.space_group_name_H-M   'P 1'
#
loop_
_entity.id
_entity.type
_entity.pdbx_description
1 polymer ?
#
loop_
_entity_poly.entity_id
_entity_poly.type
_entity_poly.pdbx_seq_one_letter_code
_entity_poly.pdbx_strand_id
1 'polypeptide(L)'
;MIRYCSNQDILLHSGKHASAFVDTPLQVLGIPNQSEKDEIVKSVMHLKNAEIEEGYTMDAVVSRQNLLMDVRDKLLFEPEYAGNIKDKVLPKSSLRIPWTWLPGALCLLQEVLGIPNQSEKDEIVKSVMHLKNAEIEEGYTMDAVVSRQNLLMDVRDKLLFEPEYAGNIKDKVLPKSSLRIPWTWLPGALCLLQEVGEEKLVLDIGRRALQNPDAKAYIHDLLLSMALAECAIAKLGFEKNNISQGFEALARAQCLLRSKISLGKMTLLSQIEESLEELAPACTLELLGMPHTPENAERRLGAIAALRELLRQGLDVETSCQVQDWPCFLNQALKKLMAMEMVELLPWDNLAMTRKNKKSLESQNQRVVIDFNCFYVVLIAHIALGFSSKQTDLVMLFRILDLNP
;
A
#
# COMPACT_ATOMS: atom_id res chain seq x y z
N MET A 1 0.84 -21.41 8.17
CA MET A 1 1.75 -20.25 8.26
C MET A 1 2.51 -20.06 6.95
N ILE A 2 1.78 -19.56 5.97
CA ILE A 2 2.26 -19.33 4.61
C ILE A 2 3.43 -18.32 4.65
N ARG A 3 4.63 -18.76 4.27
CA ARG A 3 5.77 -17.85 4.05
C ARG A 3 5.57 -17.14 2.71
N TYR A 4 4.71 -16.12 2.69
CA TYR A 4 4.66 -15.14 1.59
C TYR A 4 5.80 -14.12 1.65
N CYS A 5 6.65 -14.16 2.67
CA CYS A 5 7.97 -13.53 2.61
C CYS A 5 8.95 -14.48 1.92
N SER A 6 8.94 -14.49 0.59
CA SER A 6 10.18 -14.76 -0.13
C SER A 6 11.16 -13.65 0.28
N ASN A 7 12.22 -14.06 0.98
CA ASN A 7 13.43 -13.28 1.15
C ASN A 7 13.92 -12.87 -0.25
N GLN A 8 13.54 -11.67 -0.71
CA GLN A 8 14.47 -10.85 -1.46
C GLN A 8 15.09 -9.90 -0.44
N ASP A 9 16.39 -10.08 -0.30
CA ASP A 9 17.26 -9.31 0.55
C ASP A 9 16.89 -7.82 0.55
N ILE A 10 16.64 -7.30 1.74
CA ILE A 10 17.10 -5.96 2.11
C ILE A 10 18.64 -6.04 2.14
N LEU A 11 19.24 -6.28 0.98
CA LEU A 11 20.66 -6.06 0.76
C LEU A 11 20.78 -4.56 0.58
N LEU A 12 21.13 -3.91 1.68
CA LEU A 12 21.90 -2.68 1.69
C LEU A 12 23.18 -2.91 0.86
N HIS A 13 23.08 -2.92 -0.46
CA HIS A 13 24.24 -2.77 -1.32
C HIS A 13 24.51 -1.28 -1.50
N SER A 14 25.44 -0.80 -0.67
CA SER A 14 26.26 0.37 -0.97
C SER A 14 26.89 0.22 -2.36
N GLY A 15 26.69 1.19 -3.24
CA GLY A 15 27.53 1.27 -4.45
C GLY A 15 26.91 1.93 -5.67
N LYS A 16 27.05 3.26 -5.72
CA LYS A 16 27.21 4.11 -6.92
C LYS A 16 25.97 4.48 -7.76
N HIS A 17 25.58 5.75 -7.55
CA HIS A 17 25.03 6.71 -8.52
C HIS A 17 23.79 6.30 -9.33
N ALA A 18 22.62 6.55 -8.74
CA ALA A 18 21.49 7.17 -9.45
C ALA A 18 20.58 7.82 -8.40
N SER A 19 20.91 9.05 -8.04
CA SER A 19 20.10 9.84 -7.12
C SER A 19 19.01 10.59 -7.91
N ALA A 20 17.81 10.02 -8.01
CA ALA A 20 16.63 10.80 -8.37
C ALA A 20 16.08 11.46 -7.11
N PHE A 21 16.81 12.46 -6.61
CA PHE A 21 16.30 13.37 -5.59
C PHE A 21 15.28 14.31 -6.24
N VAL A 22 14.10 14.43 -5.66
CA VAL A 22 13.30 15.66 -5.77
C VAL A 22 13.69 16.51 -4.57
N ASP A 23 14.78 17.26 -4.72
CA ASP A 23 15.41 18.01 -3.62
C ASP A 23 14.93 19.46 -3.54
N THR A 24 14.14 19.97 -4.49
CA THR A 24 13.69 21.37 -4.46
C THR A 24 12.31 21.60 -5.11
N PRO A 25 11.59 22.66 -4.73
CA PRO A 25 10.35 23.10 -5.40
C PRO A 25 10.53 23.45 -6.88
N LEU A 26 11.77 23.69 -7.34
CA LEU A 26 12.11 24.02 -8.73
C LEU A 26 11.99 22.79 -9.66
N GLN A 27 12.29 21.58 -9.18
CA GLN A 27 12.13 20.36 -9.97
C GLN A 27 10.65 20.01 -10.22
N VAL A 28 9.74 20.39 -9.34
CA VAL A 28 8.28 20.24 -9.52
C VAL A 28 7.76 21.11 -10.66
N LEU A 29 8.40 22.25 -10.90
CA LEU A 29 8.12 23.16 -12.00
C LEU A 29 8.88 22.79 -13.28
N GLY A 30 9.65 21.68 -13.28
CA GLY A 30 10.45 21.24 -14.42
C GLY A 30 11.63 22.15 -14.77
N ILE A 31 12.09 22.97 -13.82
CA ILE A 31 13.14 23.97 -14.05
C ILE A 31 14.42 23.67 -13.24
N PRO A 32 15.62 23.97 -13.79
CA PRO A 32 16.87 23.75 -13.09
C PRO A 32 16.96 24.50 -11.74
N ASN A 33 17.73 23.95 -10.79
CA ASN A 33 17.93 24.53 -9.45
C ASN A 33 18.59 25.94 -9.45
N GLN A 34 18.98 26.47 -10.60
CA GLN A 34 19.64 27.78 -10.78
C GLN A 34 18.85 28.72 -11.73
N SER A 35 17.56 28.45 -11.94
CA SER A 35 16.73 29.23 -12.87
C SER A 35 16.50 30.65 -12.36
N GLU A 36 16.55 31.64 -13.26
CA GLU A 36 16.29 33.04 -12.91
C GLU A 36 14.81 33.25 -12.56
N LYS A 37 14.53 34.33 -11.79
CA LYS A 37 13.17 34.67 -11.33
C LYS A 37 12.15 34.71 -12.47
N ASP A 38 12.56 35.18 -13.65
CA ASP A 38 11.70 35.29 -14.83
C ASP A 38 11.35 33.91 -15.43
N GLU A 39 12.25 32.94 -15.34
CA GLU A 39 11.99 31.56 -15.78
C GLU A 39 11.02 30.84 -14.84
N ILE A 40 11.16 31.08 -13.52
CA ILE A 40 10.22 30.57 -12.51
C ILE A 40 8.80 31.11 -12.79
N VAL A 41 8.67 32.41 -13.03
CA VAL A 41 7.39 33.04 -13.36
C VAL A 41 6.80 32.45 -14.65
N LYS A 42 7.62 32.27 -15.68
CA LYS A 42 7.18 31.74 -16.98
C LYS A 42 6.67 30.30 -16.89
N SER A 43 7.39 29.43 -16.19
CA SER A 43 7.01 28.01 -16.02
C SER A 43 5.75 27.85 -15.15
N VAL A 44 5.62 28.64 -14.09
CA VAL A 44 4.39 28.66 -13.26
C VAL A 44 3.18 29.10 -14.08
N MET A 45 3.33 30.16 -14.89
CA MET A 45 2.21 30.67 -15.70
C MET A 45 1.83 29.70 -16.82
N HIS A 46 2.79 28.95 -17.36
CA HIS A 46 2.52 27.87 -18.31
C HIS A 46 1.73 26.72 -17.66
N LEU A 47 2.14 26.25 -16.47
CA LEU A 47 1.44 25.19 -15.73
C LEU A 47 0.06 25.61 -15.22
N LYS A 48 -0.12 26.91 -14.92
CA LYS A 48 -1.41 27.48 -14.52
C LYS A 48 -2.44 27.46 -15.66
N ASN A 49 -1.97 27.70 -16.89
CA ASN A 49 -2.81 27.82 -18.08
C ASN A 49 -2.93 26.50 -18.87
N ALA A 50 -2.21 25.44 -18.47
CA ALA A 50 -2.30 24.14 -19.11
C ALA A 50 -3.69 23.50 -18.87
N GLU A 51 -4.27 22.93 -19.93
CA GLU A 51 -5.53 22.19 -19.88
C GLU A 51 -5.44 21.04 -18.86
N ILE A 52 -6.53 20.82 -18.13
CA ILE A 52 -6.63 19.81 -17.08
C ILE A 52 -7.53 18.69 -17.63
N GLU A 53 -7.11 17.43 -17.44
CA GLU A 53 -7.84 16.25 -17.92
C GLU A 53 -9.28 16.19 -17.36
N GLU A 54 -10.21 15.62 -18.14
CA GLU A 54 -11.60 15.45 -17.71
C GLU A 54 -11.70 14.55 -16.47
N GLY A 55 -12.35 15.04 -15.42
CA GLY A 55 -12.57 14.30 -14.16
C GLY A 55 -12.23 15.07 -12.89
N TYR A 56 -11.58 16.24 -12.98
CA TYR A 56 -11.31 17.11 -11.84
C TYR A 56 -12.46 18.07 -11.57
N THR A 57 -12.79 18.25 -10.29
CA THR A 57 -13.78 19.26 -9.84
C THR A 57 -13.22 20.67 -10.03
N MET A 58 -14.10 21.67 -10.23
CA MET A 58 -13.68 23.08 -10.36
C MET A 58 -12.88 23.58 -9.14
N ASP A 59 -13.19 23.06 -7.95
CA ASP A 59 -12.44 23.38 -6.72
C ASP A 59 -11.01 22.81 -6.74
N ALA A 60 -10.79 21.64 -7.33
CA ALA A 60 -9.46 21.08 -7.53
C ALA A 60 -8.62 21.89 -8.53
N VAL A 61 -9.26 22.40 -9.59
CA VAL A 61 -8.63 23.29 -10.58
C VAL A 61 -8.20 24.62 -9.93
N VAL A 62 -9.08 25.25 -9.15
CA VAL A 62 -8.78 26.50 -8.44
C VAL A 62 -7.67 26.29 -7.40
N SER A 63 -7.70 25.16 -6.68
CA SER A 63 -6.68 24.80 -5.69
C SER A 63 -5.31 24.61 -6.33
N ARG A 64 -5.22 23.95 -7.50
CA ARG A 64 -3.98 23.82 -8.28
C ARG A 64 -3.44 25.19 -8.71
N GLN A 65 -4.29 26.09 -9.19
CA GLN A 65 -3.87 27.42 -9.63
C GLN A 65 -3.36 28.28 -8.46
N ASN A 66 -4.01 28.21 -7.29
CA ASN A 66 -3.58 28.90 -6.08
C ASN A 66 -2.25 28.35 -5.56
N LEU A 67 -2.06 27.03 -5.57
CA LEU A 67 -0.82 26.38 -5.18
C LEU A 67 0.36 26.81 -6.08
N LEU A 68 0.16 26.87 -7.39
CA LEU A 68 1.18 27.31 -8.35
C LEU A 68 1.62 28.75 -8.10
N MET A 69 0.69 29.62 -7.71
CA MET A 69 0.97 31.03 -7.40
C MET A 69 1.70 31.19 -6.05
N ASP A 70 1.33 30.40 -5.04
CA ASP A 70 2.00 30.39 -3.73
C ASP A 70 3.43 29.85 -3.81
N VAL A 71 3.66 28.77 -4.58
CA VAL A 71 5.00 28.23 -4.86
C VAL A 71 5.88 29.27 -5.55
N ARG A 72 5.33 30.01 -6.51
CA ARG A 72 6.03 31.11 -7.19
C ARG A 72 6.44 32.20 -6.20
N ASP A 73 5.52 32.66 -5.37
CA ASP A 73 5.77 33.80 -4.49
C ASP A 73 6.80 33.43 -3.41
N LYS A 74 6.75 32.21 -2.87
CA LYS A 74 7.77 31.69 -1.95
C LYS A 74 9.16 31.57 -2.59
N LEU A 75 9.24 31.09 -3.82
CA LEU A 75 10.51 31.00 -4.55
C LEU A 75 11.10 32.38 -4.91
N LEU A 76 10.25 33.38 -5.15
CA LEU A 76 10.69 34.71 -5.58
C LEU A 76 11.06 35.63 -4.40
N PHE A 77 10.39 35.49 -3.26
CA PHE A 77 10.41 36.49 -2.19
C PHE A 77 10.84 35.96 -0.82
N GLU A 78 10.90 34.63 -0.60
CA GLU A 78 11.34 34.07 0.67
C GLU A 78 12.77 33.49 0.59
N PRO A 79 13.79 34.16 1.15
CA PRO A 79 15.19 33.74 1.07
C PRO A 79 15.48 32.40 1.76
N GLU A 80 14.56 31.93 2.60
CA GLU A 80 14.60 30.61 3.26
C GLU A 80 14.33 29.44 2.30
N TYR A 81 13.70 29.70 1.15
CA TYR A 81 13.36 28.70 0.12
C TYR A 81 14.34 28.72 -1.07
N ALA A 82 14.94 29.87 -1.36
CA ALA A 82 15.96 30.02 -2.40
C ALA A 82 17.36 29.54 -1.96
N GLY A 83 17.62 29.49 -0.65
CA GLY A 83 18.95 29.27 -0.09
C GLY A 83 19.85 30.49 -0.29
N ASN A 84 20.61 30.89 0.74
CA ASN A 84 21.63 31.93 0.61
C ASN A 84 23.02 31.33 0.85
N ILE A 85 23.76 31.11 -0.24
CA ILE A 85 25.14 30.58 -0.21
C ILE A 85 26.09 31.56 0.49
N LYS A 86 25.78 32.86 0.54
CA LYS A 86 26.65 33.86 1.19
C LYS A 86 26.62 33.78 2.72
N ASP A 87 25.53 33.33 3.32
CA ASP A 87 25.33 33.43 4.78
C ASP A 87 25.47 32.10 5.53
N LYS A 88 25.82 30.99 4.84
CA LYS A 88 26.02 29.64 5.46
C LYS A 88 24.90 29.22 6.44
N VAL A 89 23.65 29.62 6.18
CA VAL A 89 22.52 29.27 7.04
C VAL A 89 22.11 27.82 6.75
N LEU A 90 22.31 26.92 7.73
CA LEU A 90 21.87 25.52 7.66
C LEU A 90 20.34 25.43 7.89
N PRO A 91 19.60 24.59 7.14
CA PRO A 91 18.18 24.37 7.37
C PRO A 91 17.90 23.82 8.79
N LYS A 92 16.89 24.36 9.49
CA LYS A 92 16.54 24.01 10.87
C LYS A 92 15.92 22.61 11.02
N SER A 93 16.18 21.98 12.17
CA SER A 93 15.72 20.68 12.69
C SER A 93 14.23 20.63 13.03
N SER A 94 13.37 20.81 12.04
CA SER A 94 11.94 20.51 12.12
C SER A 94 11.54 19.76 10.85
N LEU A 95 10.70 18.74 10.98
CA LEU A 95 10.13 18.05 9.82
C LEU A 95 9.29 19.06 9.01
N ARG A 96 9.86 19.66 7.96
CA ARG A 96 9.07 20.32 6.92
C ARG A 96 8.54 19.22 6.03
N ILE A 97 7.27 18.87 6.18
CA ILE A 97 6.56 18.05 5.19
C ILE A 97 6.58 18.86 3.87
N PRO A 98 7.14 18.35 2.76
CA PRO A 98 7.22 19.06 1.50
C PRO A 98 5.85 19.53 0.99
N TRP A 99 5.83 20.77 0.51
CA TRP A 99 4.63 21.58 0.25
C TRP A 99 3.79 21.12 -0.96
N THR A 100 4.23 20.10 -1.69
CA THR A 100 3.46 19.46 -2.76
C THR A 100 2.36 18.53 -2.23
N TRP A 101 2.34 18.23 -0.93
CA TRP A 101 1.41 17.24 -0.35
C TRP A 101 0.36 17.83 0.58
N LEU A 102 0.28 19.16 0.69
CA LEU A 102 -0.69 19.82 1.58
C LEU A 102 -1.31 21.08 0.95
N PRO A 103 -2.21 20.94 -0.03
CA PRO A 103 -3.43 21.74 -0.07
C PRO A 103 -4.40 21.32 1.05
N GLY A 104 -4.19 20.12 1.62
CA GLY A 104 -5.10 19.46 2.53
C GLY A 104 -4.92 19.71 4.02
N ALA A 105 -3.81 20.18 4.60
CA ALA A 105 -3.67 20.06 6.07
C ALA A 105 -4.74 20.82 6.89
N LEU A 106 -5.26 21.94 6.39
CA LEU A 106 -6.40 22.62 7.01
C LEU A 106 -7.76 22.08 6.54
N CYS A 107 -7.89 21.71 5.25
CA CYS A 107 -9.09 21.04 4.72
C CYS A 107 -9.31 19.68 5.39
N LEU A 108 -8.27 18.85 5.49
CA LEU A 108 -8.18 17.60 6.24
C LEU A 108 -8.47 17.81 7.71
N LEU A 109 -8.02 18.89 8.37
CA LEU A 109 -8.39 19.14 9.76
C LEU A 109 -9.86 19.57 9.92
N GLN A 110 -10.44 20.26 8.94
CA GLN A 110 -11.88 20.53 8.87
C GLN A 110 -12.69 19.30 8.49
N GLU A 111 -12.15 18.40 7.67
CA GLU A 111 -12.74 17.13 7.23
C GLU A 111 -12.65 16.07 8.35
N VAL A 112 -11.54 16.06 9.09
CA VAL A 112 -11.37 15.36 10.38
C VAL A 112 -12.44 15.79 11.37
N LEU A 113 -12.76 17.09 11.39
CA LEU A 113 -13.79 17.64 12.27
C LEU A 113 -15.21 17.53 11.69
N GLY A 114 -15.38 17.25 10.40
CA GLY A 114 -16.67 17.29 9.67
C GLY A 114 -17.29 18.69 9.57
N ILE A 115 -16.47 19.73 9.60
CA ILE A 115 -16.87 21.13 9.82
C ILE A 115 -16.68 21.94 8.52
N PRO A 116 -17.75 22.46 7.90
CA PRO A 116 -17.63 23.36 6.75
C PRO A 116 -16.87 24.66 7.11
N ASN A 117 -16.29 25.32 6.10
CA ASN A 117 -15.53 26.59 6.21
C ASN A 117 -16.24 27.76 6.94
N GLN A 118 -17.49 27.59 7.35
CA GLN A 118 -18.35 28.60 7.98
C GLN A 118 -18.95 28.14 9.31
N SER A 119 -18.48 27.03 9.89
CA SER A 119 -19.03 26.54 11.15
C SER A 119 -18.82 27.51 12.30
N GLU A 120 -19.84 27.56 13.15
CA GLU A 120 -19.82 28.39 14.34
C GLU A 120 -18.78 27.86 15.35
N LYS A 121 -18.24 28.76 16.16
CA LYS A 121 -17.24 28.43 17.19
C LYS A 121 -17.70 27.27 18.10
N ASP A 122 -19.00 27.21 18.39
CA ASP A 122 -19.58 26.17 19.23
C ASP A 122 -19.59 24.79 18.55
N GLU A 123 -19.74 24.73 17.21
CA GLU A 123 -19.64 23.48 16.44
C GLU A 123 -18.20 22.95 16.45
N ILE A 124 -17.21 23.85 16.29
CA ILE A 124 -15.78 23.50 16.39
C ILE A 124 -15.46 22.89 17.75
N VAL A 125 -15.91 23.54 18.84
CA VAL A 125 -15.72 22.99 20.18
C VAL A 125 -16.39 21.64 20.32
N LYS A 126 -17.63 21.48 19.83
CA LYS A 126 -18.39 20.24 19.94
C LYS A 126 -17.71 19.07 19.20
N SER A 127 -17.29 19.26 17.95
CA SER A 127 -16.64 18.19 17.17
C SER A 127 -15.28 17.82 17.74
N VAL A 128 -14.46 18.80 18.15
CA VAL A 128 -13.17 18.53 18.80
C VAL A 128 -13.36 17.72 20.09
N MET A 129 -14.31 18.11 20.92
CA MET A 129 -14.57 17.40 22.19
C MET A 129 -15.13 16.00 21.94
N HIS A 130 -15.94 15.82 20.91
CA HIS A 130 -16.40 14.49 20.50
C HIS A 130 -15.22 13.59 20.09
N LEU A 131 -14.35 14.04 19.18
CA LEU A 131 -13.17 13.28 18.75
C LEU A 131 -12.19 13.00 19.89
N LYS A 132 -12.00 13.98 20.80
CA LYS A 132 -11.13 13.81 21.96
C LYS A 132 -11.58 12.66 22.86
N ASN A 133 -12.90 12.49 22.99
CA ASN A 133 -13.51 11.46 23.83
C ASN A 133 -13.82 10.16 23.08
N ALA A 134 -13.64 10.14 21.75
CA ALA A 134 -13.84 8.95 20.94
C ALA A 134 -12.80 7.88 21.31
N GLU A 135 -13.23 6.61 21.22
CA GLU A 135 -12.34 5.46 21.36
C GLU A 135 -11.30 5.47 20.24
N ILE A 136 -10.08 5.10 20.60
CA ILE A 136 -8.94 4.97 19.68
C ILE A 136 -8.69 3.48 19.52
N GLU A 137 -8.24 3.08 18.33
CA GLU A 137 -7.89 1.69 18.05
C GLU A 137 -6.91 1.11 19.08
N GLU A 138 -7.09 -0.18 19.38
CA GLU A 138 -6.26 -0.85 20.37
C GLU A 138 -4.81 -0.96 19.87
N GLY A 139 -3.85 -0.79 20.79
CA GLY A 139 -2.43 -0.98 20.52
C GLY A 139 -1.61 0.30 20.48
N TYR A 140 -2.22 1.48 20.37
CA TYR A 140 -1.49 2.73 20.51
C TYR A 140 -0.91 2.90 21.91
N THR A 141 0.26 3.51 22.01
CA THR A 141 0.84 3.90 23.30
C THR A 141 0.02 5.03 23.95
N MET A 142 0.07 5.12 25.28
CA MET A 142 -0.56 6.23 25.99
C MET A 142 0.00 7.58 25.56
N ASP A 143 1.28 7.65 25.18
CA ASP A 143 1.90 8.86 24.65
C ASP A 143 1.26 9.28 23.31
N ALA A 144 0.95 8.34 22.42
CA ALA A 144 0.23 8.62 21.18
C ALA A 144 -1.22 9.08 21.44
N VAL A 145 -1.91 8.47 22.41
CA VAL A 145 -3.26 8.90 22.82
C VAL A 145 -3.26 10.34 23.36
N VAL A 146 -2.33 10.65 24.28
CA VAL A 146 -2.19 12.00 24.84
C VAL A 146 -1.77 13.00 23.75
N SER A 147 -0.87 12.59 22.87
CA SER A 147 -0.42 13.36 21.70
C SER A 147 -1.58 13.73 20.76
N ARG A 148 -2.46 12.76 20.44
CA ARG A 148 -3.70 12.99 19.68
C ARG A 148 -4.62 14.00 20.36
N GLN A 149 -4.85 13.85 21.67
CA GLN A 149 -5.71 14.78 22.43
C GLN A 149 -5.13 16.19 22.48
N ASN A 150 -3.81 16.32 22.69
CA ASN A 150 -3.14 17.62 22.71
C ASN A 150 -3.22 18.30 21.34
N LEU A 151 -3.02 17.55 20.25
CA LEU A 151 -3.14 18.07 18.89
C LEU A 151 -4.56 18.58 18.61
N LEU A 152 -5.58 17.82 18.98
CA LEU A 152 -6.98 18.24 18.84
C LEU A 152 -7.29 19.54 19.60
N MET A 153 -6.73 19.69 20.81
CA MET A 153 -6.91 20.89 21.63
C MET A 153 -6.15 22.11 21.08
N ASP A 154 -4.91 21.90 20.61
CA ASP A 154 -4.10 22.95 19.97
C ASP A 154 -4.75 23.44 18.67
N VAL A 155 -5.24 22.53 17.84
CA VAL A 155 -6.02 22.83 16.63
C VAL A 155 -7.25 23.66 16.96
N ARG A 156 -8.02 23.24 17.97
CA ARG A 156 -9.22 23.97 18.39
C ARG A 156 -8.87 25.40 18.76
N ASP A 157 -7.84 25.60 19.58
CA ASP A 157 -7.47 26.92 20.07
C ASP A 157 -6.99 27.81 18.90
N LYS A 158 -6.23 27.25 17.96
CA LYS A 158 -5.84 27.92 16.71
C LYS A 158 -7.05 28.31 15.86
N LEU A 159 -8.00 27.42 15.66
CA LEU A 159 -9.22 27.70 14.88
C LEU A 159 -10.14 28.72 15.56
N LEU A 160 -10.16 28.78 16.89
CA LEU A 160 -11.05 29.69 17.63
C LEU A 160 -10.48 31.10 17.83
N PHE A 161 -9.15 31.20 17.98
CA PHE A 161 -8.49 32.40 18.48
C PHE A 161 -7.40 32.95 17.56
N GLU A 162 -6.86 32.16 16.62
CA GLU A 162 -5.81 32.61 15.71
C GLU A 162 -6.39 32.94 14.32
N PRO A 163 -6.53 34.23 13.95
CA PRO A 163 -7.21 34.65 12.72
C PRO A 163 -6.47 34.19 11.45
N GLU A 164 -5.18 33.93 11.57
CA GLU A 164 -4.39 33.30 10.51
C GLU A 164 -4.77 31.86 10.22
N TYR A 165 -5.34 31.09 11.15
CA TYR A 165 -5.78 29.71 10.92
C TYR A 165 -7.30 29.62 10.72
N ALA A 166 -8.08 30.53 11.32
CA ALA A 166 -9.52 30.61 11.12
C ALA A 166 -9.91 31.20 9.75
N GLY A 167 -9.03 31.99 9.14
CA GLY A 167 -9.35 32.83 7.99
C GLY A 167 -10.23 34.01 8.38
N ASN A 168 -10.20 35.06 7.55
CA ASN A 168 -11.03 36.24 7.75
C ASN A 168 -11.62 36.70 6.42
N ILE A 169 -12.92 36.43 6.24
CA ILE A 169 -13.69 36.76 5.02
C ILE A 169 -13.80 38.29 4.85
N LYS A 170 -13.86 39.06 5.94
CA LYS A 170 -13.94 40.53 5.88
C LYS A 170 -12.63 41.14 5.36
N ASP A 171 -11.51 40.53 5.72
CA ASP A 171 -10.16 41.01 5.35
C ASP A 171 -9.55 40.24 4.16
N LYS A 172 -10.31 39.35 3.51
CA LYS A 172 -9.86 38.44 2.42
C LYS A 172 -8.59 37.64 2.78
N VAL A 173 -8.39 37.37 4.06
CA VAL A 173 -7.26 36.56 4.54
C VAL A 173 -7.65 35.10 4.42
N LEU A 174 -7.02 34.38 3.49
CA LEU A 174 -7.14 32.93 3.46
C LEU A 174 -6.54 32.34 4.74
N PRO A 175 -7.18 31.30 5.31
CA PRO A 175 -6.55 30.50 6.34
C PRO A 175 -5.15 30.02 5.92
N LYS A 176 -4.17 30.10 6.83
CA LYS A 176 -2.88 29.45 6.71
C LYS A 176 -3.11 27.94 6.62
N SER A 177 -2.64 27.35 5.53
CA SER A 177 -2.80 25.94 5.21
C SER A 177 -1.82 25.01 5.93
N SER A 178 -0.93 25.53 6.79
CA SER A 178 0.18 24.76 7.36
C SER A 178 0.21 24.79 8.89
N LEU A 179 0.01 23.64 9.52
CA LEU A 179 0.27 23.45 10.94
C LEU A 179 1.67 22.84 11.13
N ARG A 180 2.52 23.47 11.95
CA ARG A 180 3.81 22.87 12.34
C ARG A 180 3.58 21.88 13.47
N ILE A 181 3.81 20.59 13.20
CA ILE A 181 3.63 19.50 14.17
C ILE A 181 5.01 19.08 14.72
N PRO A 182 5.26 19.17 16.04
CA PRO A 182 6.45 18.59 16.66
C PRO A 182 6.51 17.07 16.49
N TRP A 183 7.71 16.48 16.50
CA TRP A 183 7.87 15.02 16.41
C TRP A 183 7.10 14.23 17.49
N THR A 184 7.01 14.79 18.70
CA THR A 184 6.21 14.25 19.80
C THR A 184 4.72 14.14 19.47
N TRP A 185 4.23 14.95 18.52
CA TRP A 185 2.84 15.00 18.09
C TRP A 185 2.54 14.17 16.84
N LEU A 186 3.59 13.64 16.19
CA LEU A 186 3.46 12.90 14.95
C LEU A 186 2.62 11.62 15.09
N PRO A 187 2.77 10.79 16.14
CA PRO A 187 1.88 9.65 16.37
C PRO A 187 0.41 10.02 16.41
N GLY A 188 0.06 11.07 17.16
CA GLY A 188 -1.32 11.55 17.26
C GLY A 188 -1.84 12.10 15.94
N ALA A 189 -0.98 12.76 15.16
CA ALA A 189 -1.33 13.27 13.84
C ALA A 189 -1.61 12.14 12.84
N LEU A 190 -0.76 11.10 12.80
CA LEU A 190 -1.00 9.94 11.93
C LEU A 190 -2.24 9.15 12.33
N CYS A 191 -2.50 9.01 13.63
CA CYS A 191 -3.72 8.40 14.15
C CYS A 191 -4.96 9.13 13.63
N LEU A 192 -5.01 10.47 13.74
CA LEU A 192 -6.13 11.26 13.23
C LEU A 192 -6.29 11.15 11.71
N LEU A 193 -5.18 11.19 10.96
CA LEU A 193 -5.24 11.01 9.50
C LEU A 193 -5.76 9.62 9.11
N GLN A 194 -5.41 8.60 9.88
CA GLN A 194 -5.92 7.24 9.66
C GLN A 194 -7.41 7.13 10.00
N GLU A 195 -7.88 7.76 11.09
CA GLU A 195 -9.30 7.77 11.48
C GLU A 195 -10.21 8.40 10.42
N VAL A 196 -9.68 9.32 9.61
CA VAL A 196 -10.46 10.08 8.62
C VAL A 196 -10.35 9.54 7.21
N GLY A 197 -9.61 8.45 7.03
CA GLY A 197 -9.47 7.77 5.74
C GLY A 197 -8.43 8.40 4.82
N GLU A 198 -7.42 9.07 5.36
CA GLU A 198 -6.28 9.57 4.57
C GLU A 198 -5.16 8.54 4.47
N GLU A 199 -5.46 7.31 4.04
CA GLU A 199 -4.53 6.18 4.14
C GLU A 199 -3.24 6.42 3.36
N LYS A 200 -3.34 6.97 2.15
CA LYS A 200 -2.17 7.26 1.32
C LYS A 200 -1.24 8.25 2.00
N LEU A 201 -1.80 9.30 2.60
CA LEU A 201 -1.03 10.32 3.29
C LEU A 201 -0.37 9.75 4.56
N VAL A 202 -1.08 8.90 5.31
CA VAL A 202 -0.53 8.19 6.47
C VAL A 202 0.70 7.37 6.09
N LEU A 203 0.60 6.57 5.02
CA LEU A 203 1.71 5.75 4.54
C LEU A 203 2.89 6.59 4.04
N ASP A 204 2.60 7.69 3.37
CA ASP A 204 3.58 8.61 2.84
C ASP A 204 4.37 9.35 3.92
N ILE A 205 3.67 9.89 4.92
CA ILE A 205 4.29 10.53 6.08
C ILE A 205 5.03 9.48 6.90
N GLY A 206 4.42 8.32 7.18
CA GLY A 206 5.00 7.23 7.94
C GLY A 206 6.32 6.72 7.34
N ARG A 207 6.36 6.43 6.03
CA ARG A 207 7.60 6.00 5.35
C ARG A 207 8.73 7.01 5.49
N ARG A 208 8.43 8.30 5.37
CA ARG A 208 9.42 9.37 5.51
C ARG A 208 9.86 9.55 6.97
N ALA A 209 8.93 9.41 7.91
CA ALA A 209 9.23 9.44 9.33
C ALA A 209 10.18 8.30 9.71
N LEU A 210 9.97 7.09 9.20
CA LEU A 210 10.86 5.93 9.47
C LEU A 210 12.31 6.12 8.98
N GLN A 211 12.54 7.02 8.02
CA GLN A 211 13.88 7.38 7.55
C GLN A 211 14.58 8.41 8.44
N ASN A 212 13.87 9.02 9.39
CA ASN A 212 14.38 10.09 10.22
C ASN A 212 14.79 9.58 11.62
N PRO A 213 16.01 9.89 12.12
CA PRO A 213 16.45 9.50 13.46
C PRO A 213 15.52 9.94 14.60
N ASP A 214 14.90 11.11 14.47
CA ASP A 214 14.00 11.68 15.49
C ASP A 214 12.72 10.85 15.68
N ALA A 215 12.32 10.08 14.68
CA ALA A 215 11.14 9.23 14.72
C ALA A 215 11.33 7.95 15.54
N LYS A 216 12.57 7.62 15.94
CA LYS A 216 12.92 6.33 16.56
C LYS A 216 12.12 6.04 17.84
N ALA A 217 11.84 7.06 18.63
CA ALA A 217 11.03 6.94 19.85
C ALA A 217 9.56 6.57 19.56
N TYR A 218 9.08 6.90 18.37
CA TYR A 218 7.67 6.83 17.98
C TYR A 218 7.34 5.68 17.03
N ILE A 219 8.34 4.89 16.62
CA ILE A 219 8.20 3.82 15.61
C ILE A 219 7.03 2.88 15.88
N HIS A 220 6.68 2.62 17.14
CA HIS A 220 5.54 1.75 17.46
C HIS A 220 4.24 2.27 16.85
N ASP A 221 3.88 3.50 17.19
CA ASP A 221 2.62 4.11 16.81
C ASP A 221 2.61 4.52 15.33
N LEU A 222 3.77 4.86 14.77
CA LEU A 222 3.91 5.10 13.33
C LEU A 222 3.60 3.83 12.53
N LEU A 223 4.20 2.70 12.91
CA LEU A 223 3.96 1.42 12.24
C LEU A 223 2.52 0.95 12.42
N LEU A 224 1.92 1.16 13.60
CA LEU A 224 0.51 0.83 13.83
C LEU A 224 -0.42 1.67 12.94
N SER A 225 -0.21 3.00 12.87
CA SER A 225 -1.00 3.88 11.99
C SER A 225 -0.88 3.46 10.52
N MET A 226 0.33 3.12 10.07
CA MET A 226 0.57 2.63 8.71
C MET A 226 -0.11 1.27 8.46
N ALA A 227 -0.07 0.35 9.43
CA ALA A 227 -0.71 -0.96 9.28
C ALA A 227 -2.24 -0.82 9.20
N LEU A 228 -2.85 0.03 10.03
CA LEU A 228 -4.28 0.33 9.99
C LEU A 228 -4.68 0.99 8.66
N ALA A 229 -3.86 1.89 8.13
CA ALA A 229 -4.06 2.47 6.80
C ALA A 229 -4.01 1.41 5.68
N GLU A 230 -3.08 0.46 5.72
CA GLU A 230 -3.06 -0.67 4.78
C GLU A 230 -4.30 -1.57 4.92
N CYS A 231 -4.80 -1.81 6.14
CA CYS A 231 -6.06 -2.54 6.36
C CYS A 231 -7.27 -1.81 5.76
N ALA A 232 -7.33 -0.48 5.87
CA ALA A 232 -8.38 0.32 5.24
C ALA A 232 -8.30 0.28 3.71
N ILE A 233 -7.10 0.36 3.13
CA ILE A 233 -6.87 0.14 1.69
C ILE A 233 -7.33 -1.27 1.28
N ALA A 234 -7.03 -2.28 2.10
CA ALA A 234 -7.46 -3.64 1.82
C ALA A 234 -8.98 -3.77 1.76
N LYS A 235 -9.67 -3.21 2.74
CA LYS A 235 -11.13 -3.15 2.80
C LYS A 235 -11.72 -2.51 1.53
N LEU A 236 -11.21 -1.35 1.12
CA LEU A 236 -11.63 -0.67 -0.11
C LEU A 236 -11.37 -1.52 -1.38
N GLY A 237 -10.28 -2.29 -1.38
CA GLY A 237 -9.97 -3.23 -2.46
C GLY A 237 -11.02 -4.35 -2.57
N PHE A 238 -11.39 -4.95 -1.44
CA PHE A 238 -12.40 -6.00 -1.37
C PHE A 238 -13.80 -5.49 -1.76
N GLU A 239 -14.19 -4.31 -1.31
CA GLU A 239 -15.46 -3.67 -1.69
C GLU A 239 -15.57 -3.45 -3.21
N LYS A 240 -14.43 -3.24 -3.89
CA LYS A 240 -14.34 -3.08 -5.34
C LYS A 240 -14.15 -4.39 -6.10
N ASN A 241 -14.26 -5.54 -5.43
CA ASN A 241 -13.97 -6.88 -5.99
C ASN A 241 -12.54 -7.01 -6.57
N ASN A 242 -11.58 -6.26 -6.04
CA ASN A 242 -10.17 -6.36 -6.39
C ASN A 242 -9.43 -7.11 -5.28
N ILE A 243 -9.50 -8.45 -5.32
CA ILE A 243 -8.98 -9.31 -4.25
C ILE A 243 -7.45 -9.22 -4.24
N SER A 244 -6.80 -9.17 -5.40
CA SER A 244 -5.34 -9.06 -5.49
C SER A 244 -4.79 -7.80 -4.81
N GLN A 245 -5.41 -6.64 -5.06
CA GLN A 245 -5.02 -5.39 -4.42
C GLN A 245 -5.27 -5.42 -2.91
N GLY A 246 -6.41 -5.95 -2.48
CA GLY A 246 -6.74 -6.04 -1.06
C GLY A 246 -5.80 -6.99 -0.31
N PHE A 247 -5.48 -8.12 -0.93
CA PHE A 247 -4.52 -9.09 -0.42
C PHE A 247 -3.11 -8.50 -0.28
N GLU A 248 -2.63 -7.76 -1.28
CA GLU A 248 -1.31 -7.10 -1.23
C GLU A 248 -1.24 -6.08 -0.09
N ALA A 249 -2.31 -5.31 0.12
CA ALA A 249 -2.40 -4.35 1.22
C ALA A 249 -2.37 -5.06 2.60
N LEU A 250 -3.12 -6.14 2.79
CA LEU A 250 -3.03 -6.95 4.01
C LEU A 250 -1.63 -7.53 4.24
N ALA A 251 -0.94 -7.97 3.18
CA ALA A 251 0.43 -8.47 3.29
C ALA A 251 1.41 -7.37 3.73
N ARG A 252 1.24 -6.13 3.25
CA ARG A 252 2.01 -4.97 3.72
C ARG A 252 1.69 -4.63 5.19
N ALA A 253 0.42 -4.66 5.58
CA ALA A 253 0.00 -4.47 6.99
C ALA A 253 0.67 -5.51 7.91
N GLN A 254 0.63 -6.79 7.52
CA GLN A 254 1.29 -7.88 8.23
C GLN A 254 2.80 -7.64 8.40
N CYS A 255 3.47 -7.18 7.34
CA CYS A 255 4.90 -6.88 7.36
C CYS A 255 5.23 -5.78 8.39
N LEU A 256 4.45 -4.70 8.42
CA LEU A 256 4.61 -3.59 9.35
C LEU A 256 4.41 -4.03 10.81
N LEU A 257 3.41 -4.87 11.09
CA LEU A 257 3.16 -5.38 12.44
C LEU A 257 4.26 -6.36 12.89
N ARG A 258 4.76 -7.21 11.98
CA ARG A 258 5.85 -8.16 12.30
C ARG A 258 7.21 -7.48 12.49
N SER A 259 7.41 -6.27 12.00
CA SER A 259 8.71 -5.58 12.14
C SER A 259 9.01 -5.15 13.58
N LYS A 260 8.04 -5.23 14.50
CA LYS A 260 8.23 -4.90 15.93
C LYS A 260 7.56 -5.92 16.84
N ILE A 261 8.32 -6.44 17.81
CA ILE A 261 7.86 -7.49 18.75
C ILE A 261 6.59 -7.08 19.51
N SER A 262 6.46 -5.80 19.89
CA SER A 262 5.28 -5.33 20.63
C SER A 262 4.00 -5.33 19.78
N LEU A 263 4.11 -5.14 18.45
CA LEU A 263 2.99 -5.23 17.52
C LEU A 263 2.70 -6.69 17.12
N GLY A 264 3.73 -7.55 17.14
CA GLY A 264 3.61 -8.97 16.80
C GLY A 264 2.72 -9.81 17.72
N LYS A 265 2.26 -9.27 18.86
CA LYS A 265 1.37 -9.95 19.80
C LYS A 265 -0.09 -9.50 19.72
N MET A 266 -0.39 -8.57 18.81
CA MET A 266 -1.73 -8.02 18.69
C MET A 266 -2.69 -9.01 18.04
N THR A 267 -3.95 -8.99 18.50
CA THR A 267 -5.06 -9.73 17.90
C THR A 267 -5.27 -9.36 16.42
N LEU A 268 -5.01 -8.09 16.08
CA LEU A 268 -5.04 -7.59 14.70
C LEU A 268 -4.11 -8.39 13.77
N LEU A 269 -2.88 -8.72 14.21
CA LEU A 269 -1.95 -9.49 13.38
C LEU A 269 -2.48 -10.90 13.10
N SER A 270 -3.03 -11.58 14.12
CA SER A 270 -3.64 -12.90 13.92
C SER A 270 -4.85 -12.85 12.99
N GLN A 271 -5.68 -11.82 13.07
CA GLN A 271 -6.82 -11.63 12.16
C GLN A 271 -6.38 -11.40 10.71
N ILE A 272 -5.31 -10.62 10.51
CA ILE A 272 -4.71 -10.41 9.19
C ILE A 272 -4.12 -11.72 8.65
N GLU A 273 -3.42 -12.49 9.49
CA GLU A 273 -2.86 -13.79 9.12
C GLU A 273 -3.95 -14.78 8.68
N GLU A 274 -5.03 -14.89 9.46
CA GLU A 274 -6.20 -15.71 9.12
C GLU A 274 -6.85 -15.26 7.80
N SER A 275 -7.06 -13.95 7.63
CA SER A 275 -7.63 -13.38 6.41
C SER A 275 -6.76 -13.65 5.17
N LEU A 276 -5.43 -13.57 5.31
CA LEU A 276 -4.50 -13.90 4.23
C LEU A 276 -4.51 -15.40 3.90
N GLU A 277 -4.63 -16.29 4.88
CA GLU A 277 -4.75 -17.73 4.63
C GLU A 277 -6.07 -18.08 3.94
N GLU A 278 -7.17 -17.42 4.31
CA GLU A 278 -8.50 -17.59 3.69
C GLU A 278 -8.55 -17.06 2.25
N LEU A 279 -7.98 -15.87 1.99
CA LEU A 279 -8.05 -15.21 0.68
C LEU A 279 -7.00 -15.72 -0.33
N ALA A 280 -5.99 -16.46 0.11
CA ALA A 280 -4.89 -16.92 -0.73
C ALA A 280 -5.36 -17.68 -2.00
N PRO A 281 -6.35 -18.61 -1.96
CA PRO A 281 -6.82 -19.30 -3.15
C PRO A 281 -7.47 -18.34 -4.17
N ALA A 282 -8.33 -17.43 -3.72
CA ALA A 282 -9.01 -16.48 -4.59
C ALA A 282 -8.02 -15.50 -5.24
N CYS A 283 -7.10 -14.94 -4.45
CA CYS A 283 -6.03 -14.06 -4.94
C CYS A 283 -5.14 -14.77 -5.98
N THR A 284 -4.77 -16.04 -5.73
CA THR A 284 -3.98 -16.85 -6.67
C THR A 284 -4.70 -16.99 -8.01
N LEU A 285 -6.00 -17.29 -8.03
CA LEU A 285 -6.78 -17.42 -9.27
C LEU A 285 -6.94 -16.09 -10.02
N GLU A 286 -7.08 -14.98 -9.31
CA GLU A 286 -7.14 -13.64 -9.91
C GLU A 286 -5.81 -13.31 -10.61
N LEU A 287 -4.68 -13.46 -9.91
CA LEU A 287 -3.34 -13.16 -10.43
C LEU A 287 -2.96 -14.07 -11.61
N LEU A 288 -3.30 -15.36 -11.56
CA LEU A 288 -3.08 -16.28 -12.69
C LEU A 288 -3.89 -15.89 -13.94
N GLY A 289 -5.01 -15.19 -13.76
CA GLY A 289 -5.87 -14.71 -14.84
C GLY A 289 -5.43 -13.39 -15.47
N MET A 290 -4.38 -12.74 -14.97
CA MET A 290 -3.92 -11.47 -15.50
C MET A 290 -3.35 -11.59 -16.92
N PRO A 291 -3.45 -10.54 -17.76
CA PRO A 291 -2.85 -10.53 -19.09
C PRO A 291 -1.34 -10.78 -19.05
N HIS A 292 -0.84 -11.49 -20.06
CA HIS A 292 0.57 -11.87 -20.18
C HIS A 292 1.39 -10.69 -20.72
N THR A 293 1.55 -9.65 -19.92
CA THR A 293 2.39 -8.49 -20.21
C THR A 293 3.64 -8.53 -19.33
N PRO A 294 4.77 -7.93 -19.75
CA PRO A 294 6.00 -7.93 -18.96
C PRO A 294 5.81 -7.31 -17.56
N GLU A 295 4.89 -6.37 -17.39
CA GLU A 295 4.56 -5.75 -16.11
C GLU A 295 3.91 -6.73 -15.10
N ASN A 296 3.31 -7.81 -15.60
CA ASN A 296 2.65 -8.84 -14.80
C ASN A 296 3.51 -10.10 -14.61
N ALA A 297 4.69 -10.17 -15.22
CA ALA A 297 5.52 -11.37 -15.20
C ALA A 297 5.89 -11.80 -13.77
N GLU A 298 6.31 -10.86 -12.92
CA GLU A 298 6.64 -11.14 -11.52
C GLU A 298 5.42 -11.57 -10.70
N ARG A 299 4.28 -10.90 -10.89
CA ARG A 299 3.01 -11.26 -10.23
C ARG A 299 2.56 -12.67 -10.61
N ARG A 300 2.71 -13.05 -11.88
CA ARG A 300 2.40 -14.39 -12.37
C ARG A 300 3.31 -15.45 -11.75
N LEU A 301 4.61 -15.20 -11.69
CA LEU A 301 5.55 -16.11 -11.02
C LEU A 301 5.21 -16.29 -9.53
N GLY A 302 4.88 -15.19 -8.84
CA GLY A 302 4.38 -15.23 -7.47
C GLY A 302 3.11 -16.07 -7.32
N ALA A 303 2.15 -15.92 -8.24
CA ALA A 303 0.90 -16.68 -8.25
C ALA A 303 1.12 -18.19 -8.53
N ILE A 304 2.10 -18.55 -9.37
CA ILE A 304 2.46 -19.95 -9.60
C ILE A 304 3.12 -20.54 -8.36
N ALA A 305 4.01 -19.79 -7.69
CA ALA A 305 4.61 -20.22 -6.43
C ALA A 305 3.56 -20.39 -5.32
N ALA A 306 2.60 -19.46 -5.23
CA ALA A 306 1.44 -19.56 -4.36
C ALA A 306 0.60 -20.82 -4.62
N LEU A 307 0.29 -21.08 -5.89
CA LEU A 307 -0.45 -22.27 -6.30
C LEU A 307 0.29 -23.55 -5.90
N ARG A 308 1.62 -23.60 -6.10
CA ARG A 308 2.44 -24.75 -5.67
C ARG A 308 2.39 -24.96 -4.17
N GLU A 309 2.44 -23.90 -3.37
CA GLU A 309 2.37 -23.99 -1.92
C GLU A 309 0.98 -24.43 -1.44
N LEU A 310 -0.10 -23.91 -2.03
CA LEU A 310 -1.46 -24.38 -1.77
C LEU A 310 -1.58 -25.88 -2.07
N LEU A 311 -1.12 -26.32 -3.25
CA LEU A 311 -1.14 -27.73 -3.65
C LEU A 311 -0.30 -28.60 -2.72
N ARG A 312 0.87 -28.12 -2.29
CA ARG A 312 1.71 -28.81 -1.30
C ARG A 312 0.94 -29.02 0.00
N GLN A 313 0.25 -28.00 0.50
CA GLN A 313 -0.55 -28.08 1.72
C GLN A 313 -1.79 -28.98 1.57
N GLY A 314 -2.42 -29.00 0.40
CA GLY A 314 -3.55 -29.89 0.14
C GLY A 314 -3.15 -31.35 0.04
N LEU A 315 -1.99 -31.63 -0.57
CA LEU A 315 -1.49 -32.98 -0.77
C LEU A 315 -0.86 -33.58 0.50
N ASP A 316 -0.35 -32.73 1.38
CA ASP A 316 0.21 -33.12 2.66
C ASP A 316 -0.91 -33.50 3.66
N VAL A 317 -0.66 -34.54 4.46
CA VAL A 317 -1.66 -35.12 5.38
C VAL A 317 -1.78 -34.29 6.66
N GLU A 318 -0.72 -33.57 7.03
CA GLU A 318 -0.60 -32.91 8.33
C GLU A 318 -0.95 -31.42 8.31
N THR A 319 -1.12 -30.82 7.13
CA THR A 319 -1.39 -29.39 7.00
C THR A 319 -2.85 -29.11 6.70
N SER A 320 -3.49 -28.25 7.49
CA SER A 320 -4.80 -27.70 7.16
C SER A 320 -4.67 -26.68 6.02
N CYS A 321 -5.44 -26.86 4.96
CA CYS A 321 -5.57 -25.89 3.88
C CYS A 321 -7.01 -25.37 3.82
N GLN A 322 -7.19 -24.05 3.57
CA GLN A 322 -8.51 -23.40 3.54
C GLN A 322 -9.27 -23.62 2.20
N VAL A 323 -8.68 -24.36 1.25
CA VAL A 323 -9.36 -24.69 -0.02
C VAL A 323 -10.48 -25.71 0.25
N GLN A 324 -11.74 -25.27 0.11
CA GLN A 324 -12.92 -26.11 0.34
C GLN A 324 -13.23 -27.06 -0.82
N ASP A 325 -13.17 -26.57 -2.06
CA ASP A 325 -13.46 -27.33 -3.28
C ASP A 325 -12.21 -27.44 -4.18
N TRP A 326 -11.37 -28.42 -3.87
CA TRP A 326 -10.13 -28.69 -4.60
C TRP A 326 -10.35 -28.97 -6.09
N PRO A 327 -11.28 -29.87 -6.51
CA PRO A 327 -11.52 -30.11 -7.93
C PRO A 327 -11.89 -28.84 -8.70
N CYS A 328 -12.76 -27.99 -8.15
CA CYS A 328 -13.14 -26.74 -8.80
C CYS A 328 -11.97 -25.75 -8.85
N PHE A 329 -11.28 -25.55 -7.71
CA PHE A 329 -10.14 -24.64 -7.61
C PHE A 329 -9.01 -25.01 -8.59
N LEU A 330 -8.57 -26.26 -8.58
CA LEU A 330 -7.45 -26.71 -9.42
C LEU A 330 -7.82 -26.67 -10.91
N ASN A 331 -9.05 -27.03 -11.28
CA ASN A 331 -9.51 -26.91 -12.66
C ASN A 331 -9.51 -25.44 -13.14
N GLN A 332 -9.97 -24.51 -12.29
CA GLN A 332 -9.89 -23.07 -12.61
C GLN A 332 -8.44 -22.58 -12.75
N ALA A 333 -7.55 -23.03 -11.86
CA ALA A 333 -6.14 -22.68 -11.92
C ALA A 333 -5.48 -23.21 -13.21
N LEU A 334 -5.69 -24.49 -13.53
CA LEU A 334 -5.17 -25.11 -14.76
C LEU A 334 -5.64 -24.34 -15.99
N LYS A 335 -6.92 -23.96 -16.10
CA LYS A 335 -7.42 -23.17 -17.25
C LYS A 335 -6.71 -21.83 -17.47
N LYS A 336 -6.02 -21.30 -16.46
CA LYS A 336 -5.27 -20.04 -16.50
C LYS A 336 -3.77 -20.23 -16.72
N LEU A 337 -3.26 -21.46 -16.71
CA LEU A 337 -1.85 -21.79 -16.90
C LEU A 337 -1.51 -22.07 -18.36
N MET A 338 -0.27 -21.78 -18.73
CA MET A 338 0.31 -22.23 -20.00
C MET A 338 0.71 -23.71 -19.90
N ALA A 339 0.83 -24.37 -21.05
CA ALA A 339 1.20 -25.79 -21.09
C ALA A 339 2.51 -26.08 -20.34
N MET A 340 3.54 -25.23 -20.52
CA MET A 340 4.81 -25.34 -19.77
C MET A 340 4.59 -25.27 -18.26
N GLU A 341 3.84 -24.29 -17.80
CA GLU A 341 3.60 -24.06 -16.37
C GLU A 341 2.78 -25.19 -15.74
N MET A 342 1.84 -25.78 -16.49
CA MET A 342 1.11 -26.97 -16.05
C MET A 342 2.04 -28.18 -15.85
N VAL A 343 2.92 -28.43 -16.83
CA VAL A 343 3.89 -29.55 -16.77
C VAL A 343 4.84 -29.36 -15.58
N GLU A 344 5.33 -28.14 -15.35
CA GLU A 344 6.24 -27.82 -14.26
C GLU A 344 5.55 -27.58 -12.90
N LEU A 345 4.22 -27.64 -12.83
CA LEU A 345 3.48 -27.30 -11.61
C LEU A 345 3.77 -28.30 -10.48
N LEU A 346 3.76 -29.60 -10.81
CA LEU A 346 3.91 -30.71 -9.88
C LEU A 346 4.74 -31.83 -10.52
N PRO A 347 5.37 -32.72 -9.73
CA PRO A 347 5.99 -33.94 -10.24
C PRO A 347 4.91 -34.97 -10.60
N TRP A 348 4.27 -34.78 -11.76
CA TRP A 348 3.10 -35.56 -12.21
C TRP A 348 3.35 -37.07 -12.31
N ASP A 349 4.56 -37.49 -12.66
CA ASP A 349 4.93 -38.92 -12.74
C ASP A 349 4.87 -39.61 -11.37
N ASN A 350 5.43 -38.95 -10.35
CA ASN A 350 5.41 -39.46 -8.98
C ASN A 350 3.97 -39.56 -8.48
N LEU A 351 3.17 -38.52 -8.76
CA LEU A 351 1.75 -38.47 -8.43
C LEU A 351 0.96 -39.59 -9.11
N ALA A 352 1.21 -39.88 -10.39
CA ALA A 352 0.56 -40.97 -11.11
C ALA A 352 0.91 -42.34 -10.50
N MET A 353 2.16 -42.53 -10.08
CA MET A 353 2.61 -43.76 -9.42
C MET A 353 2.01 -43.94 -8.03
N THR A 354 1.97 -42.88 -7.21
CA THR A 354 1.31 -42.91 -5.89
C THR A 354 -0.16 -43.29 -6.00
N ARG A 355 -0.88 -42.76 -7.00
CA ARG A 355 -2.31 -43.05 -7.22
C ARG A 355 -2.61 -44.52 -7.51
N LYS A 356 -1.66 -45.28 -8.08
CA LYS A 356 -1.80 -46.73 -8.32
C LYS A 356 -1.89 -47.51 -7.00
N ASN A 357 -1.24 -47.04 -5.94
CA ASN A 357 -1.32 -47.64 -4.61
C ASN A 357 -2.57 -47.17 -3.85
N LYS A 358 -3.73 -47.72 -4.23
CA LYS A 358 -5.06 -47.33 -3.69
C LYS A 358 -5.20 -47.44 -2.16
N LYS A 359 -4.29 -48.15 -1.46
CA LYS A 359 -4.33 -48.37 -0.01
C LYS A 359 -3.50 -47.36 0.79
N SER A 360 -2.66 -46.56 0.13
CA SER A 360 -1.86 -45.54 0.82
C SER A 360 -2.71 -44.32 1.18
N LEU A 361 -2.43 -43.73 2.35
CA LEU A 361 -3.08 -42.49 2.81
C LEU A 361 -2.79 -41.33 1.85
N GLU A 362 -1.55 -41.25 1.36
CA GLU A 362 -1.12 -40.32 0.31
C GLU A 362 -2.00 -40.42 -0.94
N SER A 363 -2.30 -41.64 -1.42
CA SER A 363 -3.20 -41.83 -2.56
C SER A 363 -4.64 -41.40 -2.25
N GLN A 364 -5.10 -41.45 -1.00
CA GLN A 364 -6.45 -41.03 -0.64
C GLN A 364 -6.55 -39.50 -0.61
N ASN A 365 -5.59 -38.81 0.02
CA ASN A 365 -5.52 -37.35 0.04
C ASN A 365 -5.34 -36.77 -1.37
N GLN A 366 -4.46 -37.38 -2.16
CA GLN A 366 -4.25 -36.98 -3.54
C GLN A 366 -5.55 -37.01 -4.38
N ARG A 367 -6.49 -37.92 -4.10
CA ARG A 367 -7.77 -38.00 -4.84
C ARG A 367 -8.75 -36.90 -4.47
N VAL A 368 -8.62 -36.32 -3.28
CA VAL A 368 -9.39 -35.14 -2.87
C VAL A 368 -8.89 -33.91 -3.62
N VAL A 369 -7.57 -33.77 -3.75
CA VAL A 369 -6.92 -32.60 -4.36
C VAL A 369 -6.91 -32.65 -5.89
N ILE A 370 -6.54 -33.80 -6.44
CA ILE A 370 -6.29 -34.01 -7.87
C ILE A 370 -7.31 -35.02 -8.41
N ASP A 371 -8.31 -34.53 -9.14
CA ASP A 371 -9.28 -35.38 -9.80
C ASP A 371 -8.71 -36.00 -11.10
N PHE A 372 -9.51 -36.84 -11.77
CA PHE A 372 -9.08 -37.46 -13.03
C PHE A 372 -8.98 -36.44 -14.17
N ASN A 373 -9.82 -35.39 -14.17
CA ASN A 373 -9.79 -34.35 -15.20
C ASN A 373 -8.48 -33.58 -15.18
N CYS A 374 -7.90 -33.35 -14.00
CA CYS A 374 -6.59 -32.70 -13.85
C CYS A 374 -5.51 -33.47 -14.61
N PHE A 375 -5.44 -34.80 -14.46
CA PHE A 375 -4.49 -35.63 -15.20
C PHE A 375 -4.72 -35.57 -16.71
N TYR A 376 -5.98 -35.55 -17.16
CA TYR A 376 -6.31 -35.41 -18.58
C TYR A 376 -5.85 -34.06 -19.17
N VAL A 377 -6.10 -32.95 -18.48
CA VAL A 377 -5.66 -31.61 -18.92
C VAL A 377 -4.14 -31.52 -18.98
N VAL A 378 -3.47 -32.06 -17.97
CA VAL A 378 -1.99 -32.10 -17.91
C VAL A 378 -1.42 -32.97 -19.03
N LEU A 379 -2.07 -34.10 -19.36
CA LEU A 379 -1.67 -34.93 -20.50
C LEU A 379 -1.73 -34.15 -21.82
N ILE A 380 -2.82 -33.40 -22.04
CA ILE A 380 -2.93 -32.53 -23.22
C ILE A 380 -1.80 -31.49 -23.23
N ALA A 381 -1.46 -30.90 -22.09
CA ALA A 381 -0.37 -29.95 -21.97
C ALA A 381 1.00 -30.54 -22.31
N HIS A 382 1.30 -31.76 -21.85
CA HIS A 382 2.52 -32.49 -22.20
C HIS A 382 2.62 -32.75 -23.70
N ILE A 383 1.51 -33.18 -24.33
CA ILE A 383 1.44 -33.42 -25.77
C ILE A 383 1.69 -32.10 -26.53
N ALA A 384 0.96 -31.03 -26.17
CA ALA A 384 1.11 -29.72 -26.81
C ALA A 384 2.55 -29.18 -26.69
N LEU A 385 3.15 -29.30 -25.51
CA LEU A 385 4.52 -28.88 -25.26
C LEU A 385 5.52 -29.72 -26.07
N GLY A 386 5.40 -31.05 -26.07
CA GLY A 386 6.27 -31.95 -26.82
C GLY A 386 6.22 -31.73 -28.32
N PHE A 387 5.03 -31.47 -28.87
CA PHE A 387 4.88 -31.08 -30.29
C PHE A 387 5.53 -29.73 -30.57
N SER A 388 5.32 -28.72 -29.71
CA SER A 388 5.89 -27.37 -29.90
C SER A 388 7.41 -27.35 -29.76
N SER A 389 7.97 -28.14 -28.86
CA SER A 389 9.43 -28.20 -28.58
C SER A 389 10.17 -29.22 -29.44
N LYS A 390 9.45 -30.01 -30.25
CA LYS A 390 9.97 -31.16 -31.03
C LYS A 390 10.68 -32.21 -30.16
N GLN A 391 10.28 -32.33 -28.89
CA GLN A 391 10.83 -33.32 -27.97
C GLN A 391 9.91 -34.55 -27.94
N THR A 392 10.37 -35.65 -28.52
CA THR A 392 9.63 -36.91 -28.57
C THR A 392 9.43 -37.56 -27.21
N ASP A 393 10.30 -37.25 -26.24
CA ASP A 393 10.30 -37.87 -24.91
C ASP A 393 9.11 -37.39 -24.06
N LEU A 394 8.71 -36.12 -24.20
CA LEU A 394 7.51 -35.56 -23.56
C LEU A 394 6.21 -36.16 -24.12
N VAL A 395 6.24 -36.63 -25.38
CA VAL A 395 5.11 -37.33 -26.02
C VAL A 395 5.00 -38.77 -25.49
N MET A 396 6.10 -39.39 -25.05
CA MET A 396 6.09 -40.77 -24.51
C MET A 396 5.62 -40.88 -23.05
N LEU A 397 5.59 -39.79 -22.27
CA LEU A 397 5.02 -39.77 -20.91
C LEU A 397 3.53 -40.20 -20.88
N PHE A 398 2.88 -40.14 -22.05
CA PHE A 398 1.60 -40.79 -22.38
C PHE A 398 1.47 -42.21 -21.82
N ARG A 399 2.54 -43.01 -21.77
CA ARG A 399 2.49 -44.40 -21.28
C ARG A 399 2.42 -44.53 -19.76
N ILE A 400 2.82 -43.52 -19.00
CA ILE A 400 2.83 -43.55 -17.52
C ILE A 400 1.49 -43.09 -16.96
N LEU A 401 0.89 -42.08 -17.61
CA LEU A 401 -0.41 -41.49 -17.29
C LEU A 401 -1.61 -42.30 -17.84
N ASP A 402 -1.37 -43.45 -18.47
CA ASP A 402 -2.39 -44.42 -18.88
C ASP A 402 -3.07 -45.03 -17.63
N LEU A 403 -3.88 -44.20 -16.98
CA LEU A 403 -4.70 -44.51 -15.83
C LEU A 403 -5.92 -45.25 -16.38
N ASN A 404 -5.82 -46.59 -16.43
CA ASN A 404 -6.99 -47.44 -16.64
C ASN A 404 -8.09 -47.03 -15.63
N PRO A 405 -9.31 -46.70 -16.08
CA PRO A 405 -10.40 -46.21 -15.23
C PRO A 405 -10.78 -47.17 -14.10
#